data_AF-A0A090T014-F1
#
_entry.id   AF-A0A090T014-F1
#
_cell.length_a   1.000
_cell.length_b   1.000
_cell.length_c   1.000
_cell.angle_alpha   90.00
_cell.angle_beta   90.00
_cell.angle_gamma   90.00
#
_symmetry.space_group_name_H-M   'P 1'
#
loop_
_entity.id
_entity.type
_entity.pdbx_description
1 polymer ?
#
loop_
_entity_poly.entity_id
_entity_poly.type
_entity_poly.pdbx_seq_one_letter_code
_entity_poly.pdbx_strand_id
1 'polypeptide(L)'
;MALNALLLGESEAKHLGIPVQRLKRQLILLTAVGVGVTVSVSGLIGFIGLVIPHLGRMLAGPDHRTLLPLSALLGALLMTAADMVARVAVAPAELPVGIVTAIVGAPFFLYLLFQQKGKFV
;
A
#
# COMPACT_ATOMS: atom_id res chain seq x y z
N MET A 1 -14.61 -10.92 0.94
CA MET A 1 -15.51 -11.40 -0.13
C MET A 1 -15.88 -10.27 -1.06
N ALA A 2 -16.54 -9.21 -0.59
CA ALA A 2 -16.93 -8.11 -1.48
C ALA A 2 -15.75 -7.43 -2.21
N LEU A 3 -14.61 -7.23 -1.53
CA LEU A 3 -13.38 -6.70 -2.13
C LEU A 3 -12.71 -7.66 -3.11
N ASN A 4 -12.81 -8.98 -2.88
CA ASN A 4 -12.32 -9.99 -3.82
C ASN A 4 -13.24 -10.14 -5.04
N ALA A 5 -14.55 -9.95 -4.86
CA ALA A 5 -15.49 -9.97 -5.98
C ALA A 5 -15.21 -8.82 -6.96
N LEU A 6 -14.74 -7.66 -6.47
CA LEU A 6 -14.28 -6.58 -7.33
C LEU A 6 -13.05 -6.95 -8.18
N LEU A 7 -12.25 -7.95 -7.78
CA LEU A 7 -11.14 -8.45 -8.61
C LEU A 7 -11.63 -9.19 -9.85
N LEU A 8 -12.83 -9.79 -9.80
CA LEU A 8 -13.45 -10.46 -10.95
C LEU A 8 -14.09 -9.46 -11.94
N GLY A 9 -14.24 -8.20 -11.53
CA GLY A 9 -14.88 -7.15 -12.31
C GLY A 9 -16.12 -6.57 -11.62
N GLU A 10 -16.46 -5.32 -11.94
CA GLU A 10 -17.60 -4.63 -11.33
C GLU A 10 -18.95 -5.26 -11.72
N SER A 11 -19.10 -5.66 -12.99
CA SER A 11 -20.28 -6.37 -13.48
C SER A 11 -20.50 -7.66 -12.68
N GLU A 12 -19.43 -8.41 -12.45
CA GLU A 12 -19.53 -9.75 -11.86
C GLU A 12 -19.78 -9.66 -10.36
N ALA A 13 -19.16 -8.69 -9.69
CA ALA A 13 -19.51 -8.35 -8.32
C ALA A 13 -20.98 -7.94 -8.17
N LYS A 14 -21.52 -7.17 -9.13
CA LYS A 14 -22.94 -6.77 -9.11
C LYS A 14 -23.88 -7.95 -9.33
N HIS A 15 -23.54 -8.88 -10.23
CA HIS A 15 -24.29 -10.12 -10.44
C HIS A 15 -24.29 -11.02 -9.20
N LEU A 16 -23.22 -10.98 -8.39
CA LEU A 16 -23.13 -11.65 -7.09
C LEU A 16 -23.93 -10.95 -5.97
N GLY A 17 -24.72 -9.91 -6.28
CA GLY A 17 -25.56 -9.19 -5.33
C GLY A 17 -24.82 -8.16 -4.48
N ILE A 18 -23.57 -7.84 -4.81
CA ILE A 18 -22.79 -6.86 -4.05
C ILE A 18 -23.18 -5.45 -4.49
N PRO A 19 -23.53 -4.53 -3.56
CA PRO A 19 -23.82 -3.15 -3.89
C PRO A 19 -22.53 -2.37 -4.19
N VAL A 20 -21.97 -2.57 -5.39
CA VAL A 20 -20.66 -2.06 -5.83
C VAL A 20 -20.48 -0.56 -5.56
N GLN A 21 -21.44 0.28 -5.94
CA GLN A 21 -21.35 1.73 -5.72
C GLN A 21 -21.30 2.10 -4.24
N ARG A 22 -22.09 1.43 -3.38
CA ARG A 22 -22.05 1.68 -1.92
C ARG A 22 -20.70 1.25 -1.35
N LEU A 23 -20.20 0.09 -1.78
CA LEU A 23 -18.90 -0.43 -1.37
C LEU A 23 -17.76 0.52 -1.76
N LYS A 24 -17.71 0.98 -3.03
CA LYS A 24 -16.69 1.95 -3.48
C LYS A 24 -16.74 3.24 -2.66
N ARG A 25 -17.93 3.78 -2.40
CA ARG A 25 -18.10 5.00 -1.60
C ARG A 25 -17.61 4.81 -0.17
N GLN A 26 -17.92 3.67 0.47
CA GLN A 26 -17.42 3.33 1.80
C GLN A 26 -15.89 3.20 1.81
N LEU A 27 -15.30 2.51 0.83
CA LEU A 27 -13.86 2.36 0.72
C LEU A 27 -13.16 3.72 0.59
N ILE A 28 -13.64 4.59 -0.31
CA ILE A 28 -13.09 5.95 -0.50
C ILE A 28 -13.17 6.74 0.81
N LEU A 29 -14.30 6.71 1.51
CA LEU A 29 -14.46 7.42 2.79
C LEU A 29 -13.49 6.90 3.85
N LEU A 30 -13.42 5.57 4.03
CA LEU A 30 -12.56 4.96 5.02
C LEU A 30 -11.07 5.20 4.73
N THR A 31 -10.65 5.08 3.47
CA THR A 31 -9.25 5.35 3.10
C THR A 31 -8.91 6.82 3.17
N ALA A 32 -9.80 7.73 2.74
CA ALA A 32 -9.57 9.16 2.84
C ALA A 32 -9.43 9.62 4.30
N VAL A 33 -10.32 9.15 5.19
CA VAL A 33 -10.23 9.47 6.63
C VAL A 33 -8.97 8.86 7.24
N GLY A 34 -8.69 7.57 6.98
CA GLY A 34 -7.53 6.88 7.56
C GLY A 34 -6.21 7.49 7.11
N VAL A 35 -6.05 7.74 5.81
CA VAL A 35 -4.85 8.38 5.26
C VAL A 35 -4.76 9.83 5.70
N GLY A 36 -5.87 10.57 5.70
CA GLY A 36 -5.91 11.98 6.12
C GLY A 36 -5.46 12.18 7.56
N VAL A 37 -5.97 11.36 8.49
CA VAL A 37 -5.56 11.37 9.90
C VAL A 37 -4.10 10.98 10.06
N THR A 38 -3.62 10.00 9.30
CA THR A 38 -2.22 9.55 9.38
C THR A 38 -1.26 10.64 8.88
N VAL A 39 -1.57 11.26 7.74
CA VAL A 39 -0.72 12.30 7.12
C VAL A 39 -0.75 13.60 7.91
N SER A 40 -1.86 13.96 8.55
CA SER A 40 -1.92 15.17 9.38
C SER A 40 -1.03 15.08 10.63
N VAL A 41 -0.84 13.88 11.17
CA VAL A 41 -0.01 13.65 12.37
C VAL A 41 1.46 13.39 12.00
N SER A 42 1.71 12.55 10.99
CA SER A 42 3.06 12.05 10.68
C SER A 42 3.72 12.75 9.50
N GLY A 43 3.02 13.67 8.83
CA GLY A 43 3.48 14.27 7.59
C GLY A 43 3.38 13.35 6.38
N LEU A 44 3.97 13.78 5.26
CA LEU A 44 3.85 13.10 3.98
C LEU A 44 4.79 11.89 3.88
N ILE A 45 4.21 10.70 3.69
CA ILE A 45 4.93 9.43 3.56
C ILE A 45 4.68 8.86 2.17
N GLY A 46 5.77 8.58 1.43
CA GLY A 46 5.71 8.07 0.07
C GLY A 46 5.92 6.56 -0.02
N PHE A 47 5.58 5.98 -1.17
CA PHE A 47 5.90 4.62 -1.63
C PHE A 47 5.35 3.43 -0.84
N ILE A 48 5.11 3.52 0.48
CA ILE A 48 4.65 2.39 1.30
C ILE A 48 3.34 1.80 0.74
N GLY A 49 2.37 2.66 0.40
CA GLY A 49 1.09 2.23 -0.16
C GLY A 49 1.18 1.52 -1.51
N LEU A 50 2.31 1.65 -2.22
CA LEU A 50 2.57 0.97 -3.48
C LEU A 50 3.40 -0.31 -3.27
N VAL A 51 4.47 -0.21 -2.48
CA VAL A 51 5.44 -1.28 -2.24
C VAL A 51 4.79 -2.43 -1.46
N ILE A 52 4.16 -2.12 -0.33
CA ILE A 52 3.70 -3.13 0.64
C ILE A 52 2.61 -4.05 0.07
N PRO A 53 1.53 -3.55 -0.56
CA PRO A 53 0.51 -4.43 -1.13
C PRO A 53 1.06 -5.28 -2.28
N HIS A 54 2.08 -4.80 -2.99
CA HIS A 54 2.73 -5.59 -4.03
C HIS A 54 3.56 -6.75 -3.45
N LEU A 55 4.39 -6.47 -2.44
CA LEU A 55 5.13 -7.51 -1.71
C LEU A 55 4.18 -8.53 -1.08
N GLY A 56 3.12 -8.06 -0.42
CA GLY A 56 2.10 -8.93 0.16
C GLY A 56 1.45 -9.84 -0.88
N ARG A 57 1.18 -9.33 -2.09
CA ARG A 57 0.64 -10.13 -3.20
C ARG A 57 1.62 -11.18 -3.71
N MET A 58 2.91 -10.87 -3.76
CA MET A 58 3.94 -11.84 -4.13
C MET A 58 4.09 -12.96 -3.10
N LEU A 59 3.87 -12.65 -1.82
CA LEU A 59 4.04 -13.60 -0.71
C LEU A 59 2.81 -14.48 -0.46
N ALA A 60 1.60 -13.89 -0.46
CA ALA A 60 0.38 -14.57 -0.01
C ALA A 60 -0.75 -14.58 -1.07
N GLY A 61 -0.50 -14.05 -2.26
CA GLY A 61 -1.49 -13.97 -3.34
C GLY A 61 -2.47 -12.78 -3.22
N PRO A 62 -3.48 -12.72 -4.09
CA PRO A 62 -4.37 -11.55 -4.23
C PRO A 62 -5.59 -11.55 -3.29
N ASP A 63 -5.77 -12.56 -2.45
CA ASP A 63 -6.93 -12.61 -1.54
C ASP A 63 -6.84 -11.50 -0.49
N HIS A 64 -7.77 -10.55 -0.51
CA HIS A 64 -7.80 -9.44 0.44
C HIS A 64 -7.98 -9.86 1.91
N ARG A 65 -8.46 -11.08 2.19
CA ARG A 65 -8.57 -11.60 3.55
C ARG A 65 -7.21 -11.77 4.20
N THR A 66 -6.22 -12.25 3.45
CA THR A 66 -4.85 -12.45 3.91
C THR A 66 -4.00 -11.22 3.59
N LEU A 67 -4.23 -10.59 2.44
CA LEU A 67 -3.44 -9.46 1.97
C LEU A 67 -3.60 -8.21 2.85
N LEU A 68 -4.80 -7.90 3.34
CA LEU A 68 -5.01 -6.73 4.19
C LEU A 68 -4.25 -6.81 5.53
N PRO A 69 -4.39 -7.88 6.35
CA PRO A 69 -3.63 -7.98 7.59
C PRO A 69 -2.13 -8.12 7.34
N LEU A 70 -1.73 -8.86 6.29
CA LEU A 70 -0.31 -8.96 5.92
C LEU A 70 0.27 -7.59 5.53
N SER A 71 -0.47 -6.80 4.75
CA SER A 71 -0.05 -5.45 4.36
C SER A 71 0.05 -4.51 5.57
N ALA A 72 -0.87 -4.62 6.54
CA ALA A 72 -0.79 -3.84 7.77
C ALA A 72 0.49 -4.18 8.57
N LEU A 73 0.80 -5.47 8.72
CA LEU A 73 1.98 -5.94 9.45
C LEU A 73 3.28 -5.58 8.73
N LEU A 74 3.38 -5.84 7.42
CA LEU A 74 4.56 -5.50 6.63
C LEU A 74 4.78 -3.99 6.57
N GLY A 75 3.71 -3.21 6.45
CA GLY A 75 3.77 -1.75 6.48
C GLY A 75 4.27 -1.22 7.83
N ALA A 76 3.73 -1.73 8.94
CA ALA A 76 4.17 -1.36 10.27
C ALA A 76 5.65 -1.71 10.51
N LEU A 77 6.06 -2.91 10.10
CA LEU A 77 7.45 -3.36 10.22
C LEU A 77 8.40 -2.47 9.42
N LEU A 78 8.11 -2.25 8.12
CA LEU A 78 8.95 -1.43 7.25
C LEU A 78 9.02 0.03 7.73
N MET A 79 7.88 0.59 8.15
CA MET A 79 7.82 1.98 8.63
C MET A 79 8.61 2.17 9.92
N THR A 80 8.51 1.22 10.86
CA THR A 80 9.27 1.27 12.12
C THR A 80 10.78 1.16 11.87
N ALA A 81 11.18 0.26 10.96
CA ALA A 81 12.58 0.13 10.56
C ALA A 81 13.08 1.42 9.85
N ALA A 82 12.27 2.01 8.98
CA ALA A 82 12.62 3.25 8.29
C ALA A 82 12.75 4.44 9.26
N ASP A 83 11.85 4.57 10.25
CA ASP A 83 11.94 5.60 11.30
C ASP A 83 13.19 5.41 12.16
N MET A 84 13.51 4.17 12.55
CA MET A 84 14.73 3.87 13.30
C MET A 84 15.99 4.27 12.53
N VAL A 85 16.05 3.95 11.23
CA VAL A 85 17.17 4.36 10.37
C VAL A 85 17.23 5.87 10.21
N ALA A 86 16.09 6.54 10.03
CA ALA A 86 16.02 7.99 9.90
C ALA A 86 16.59 8.73 11.13
N ARG A 87 16.34 8.20 12.34
CA ARG A 87 16.84 8.75 13.60
C ARG A 87 18.34 8.54 13.81
N VAL A 88 18.88 7.41 13.37
CA VAL A 88 20.28 7.04 13.63
C VAL A 88 21.22 7.56 12.55
N ALA A 89 20.78 7.62 11.29
CA ALA A 89 21.67 7.88 10.15
C ALA A 89 22.31 9.28 10.14
N VAL A 90 21.64 10.30 10.67
CA VAL A 90 22.11 11.70 10.62
C VAL A 90 22.04 12.38 12.00
N ALA A 91 22.18 11.63 13.09
CA ALA A 91 22.18 12.23 14.43
C ALA A 91 23.28 13.31 14.57
N PRO A 92 22.98 14.51 15.14
CA PRO A 92 21.77 14.92 15.87
C PRO A 92 20.65 15.56 15.02
N ALA A 93 20.80 15.63 13.69
CA ALA A 93 19.76 16.14 12.81
C ALA A 93 18.67 15.08 12.53
N GLU A 94 17.42 15.53 12.39
CA GLU A 94 16.30 14.63 12.09
C GLU A 94 16.10 14.52 10.58
N LEU A 95 16.29 13.31 10.04
CA LEU A 95 15.98 13.04 8.64
C LEU A 95 14.48 12.72 8.50
N PRO A 96 13.76 13.35 7.56
CA PRO A 96 12.38 12.97 7.29
C PRO A 96 12.29 11.51 6.83
N VAL A 97 11.50 10.69 7.54
CA VAL A 97 11.29 9.27 7.20
C VAL A 97 10.80 9.06 5.76
N GLY A 98 10.07 10.05 5.22
CA GLY A 98 9.65 10.08 3.81
C GLY A 98 10.82 9.93 2.82
N ILE A 99 11.98 10.53 3.10
CA ILE A 99 13.18 10.41 2.26
C ILE A 99 13.73 8.98 2.31
N VAL A 100 13.82 8.40 3.51
CA VAL A 100 14.29 7.01 3.71
C VAL A 100 13.39 6.04 2.95
N THR A 101 12.06 6.19 3.08
CA THR A 101 11.11 5.34 2.37
C THR A 101 11.16 5.54 0.85
N ALA A 102 11.46 6.74 0.35
CA ALA A 102 11.59 7.02 -1.09
C ALA A 102 12.85 6.38 -1.70
N ILE A 103 13.97 6.35 -0.98
CA ILE A 103 15.22 5.69 -1.41
C ILE A 103 15.00 4.20 -1.63
N VAL A 104 14.16 3.56 -0.80
CA VAL A 104 13.81 2.14 -0.95
C VAL A 104 12.72 1.95 -2.00
N GLY A 105 11.70 2.81 -1.98
CA GLY A 105 10.52 2.67 -2.82
C GLY A 105 10.76 2.96 -4.30
N ALA A 106 11.63 3.93 -4.63
CA ALA A 106 11.89 4.31 -6.02
C ALA A 106 12.59 3.19 -6.82
N PRO A 107 13.68 2.55 -6.33
CA PRO A 107 14.26 1.37 -6.98
C PRO A 107 13.26 0.21 -7.12
N PHE A 108 12.43 -0.03 -6.09
CA PHE A 108 11.40 -1.07 -6.16
C PHE A 108 10.37 -0.76 -7.24
N PHE A 109 9.89 0.48 -7.33
CA PHE A 109 8.96 0.90 -8.37
C PHE A 109 9.56 0.77 -9.76
N LEU A 110 10.84 1.16 -9.94
CA LEU A 110 11.56 0.99 -11.20
C LEU A 110 11.68 -0.48 -11.58
N TYR A 111 12.03 -1.35 -10.62
CA TYR A 111 12.07 -2.80 -10.84
C TYR A 111 10.72 -3.34 -11.33
N LEU A 112 9.62 -2.94 -10.68
CA LEU A 112 8.28 -3.34 -11.12
C LEU A 112 7.93 -2.84 -12.53
N LEU A 113 8.31 -1.61 -12.85
CA LEU A 113 8.11 -1.02 -14.17
C LEU A 113 8.85 -1.82 -15.26
N PHE A 114 10.10 -2.21 -15.00
CA PHE A 114 10.88 -3.02 -15.94
C PHE A 114 10.30 -4.42 -16.13
N GLN A 115 9.83 -5.06 -15.06
CA GLN A 115 9.17 -6.37 -15.15
C GLN A 115 7.89 -6.34 -15.99
N GLN A 116 7.10 -5.25 -15.91
CA GLN A 116 5.87 -5.13 -16.70
C GLN A 116 6.13 -4.85 -18.18
N LYS A 117 7.21 -4.15 -18.53
CA LYS A 117 7.59 -3.91 -19.94
C LYS A 117 7.90 -5.21 -20.71
N GLY A 118 8.35 -6.26 -20.03
CA GLY A 118 8.64 -7.57 -20.65
C GLY A 118 7.41 -8.41 -21.03
N LYS A 119 6.18 -7.96 -20.73
CA LYS A 119 4.93 -8.67 -21.07
C LYS A 119 4.17 -8.09 -22.27
N PHE A 120 4.70 -7.04 -22.90
CA PHE A 120 4.09 -6.36 -24.05
C PHE A 120 4.85 -6.57 -25.38
N VAL A 121 5.78 -7.52 -25.42
CA VAL A 121 6.48 -7.95 -26.65
C VAL A 121 6.15 -9.41 -26.92
#